data_AF-A0A223EQ55-F1
#
_entry.id   AF-A0A223EQ55-F1
#
_cell.length_a   1.000
_cell.length_b   1.000
_cell.length_c   1.000
_cell.angle_alpha   90.00
_cell.angle_beta   90.00
_cell.angle_gamma   90.00
#
_symmetry.space_group_name_H-M   'P 1'
#
loop_
_entity.id
_entity.type
_entity.pdbx_description
1 polymer ?
#
loop_
_entity_poly.entity_id
_entity_poly.type
_entity_poly.pdbx_seq_one_letter_code
_entity_poly.pdbx_strand_id
1 'polypeptide(L)'
;MHTNDTHAHLDNVAKRVTAVKEVRKSKPQALLVDAGDVFSGTLYFNEFKGQADLRFMNLMKYDVMTFGNHEFDLGSSAEGHQALADFIKGAQFPFVSSNVDFSKDDKFKGLFSDLISSKPEQGKIYNGIVKQVDGQKVGFFGLTTEETKDISSPGSIEFENYLEEAEKAVKAFKGMGVNKIVAVSHIGYDDNAAYDNDLTLAAKVKGIDVIVGGHSHTQLDAPVVVDKDDKGKTKEPTVIVQGYQYSDYLGTIDVNFDKEGKIVGQAGQLIKLSEKQDDAEAAKVLETYSSKIKELKDTQTGASAVKALETPRDAGDATKPSVRKNETELGNLITDGMLSKAKEFNKDAVIAFQNGGGIRAGIDQGEITLGEILTVLPFGNTLATMKLTGAEINEALEHSVSLAPKENGGFLHVSGMKFSYDSSKEAGNRVTKVEVLGQDGTYSELDATKEYVVATNAFTAKGGDGFTVFKKAYEEGRVTDIGLADWENLRDYVSELKTVNPSIEGRIKDVAGSNTDPTVVLAKDFGGTADAPKTHEGNVVVDITDIASLENAVVKGNLTLTGTPPDNFTFSQVTVEGNLDLSGLNGKTVSMSGVTVNGETIL
;
A
#
# COMPACT_ATOMS: atom_id res chain seq x y z
N MET A 1 -3.59 -21.96 17.98
CA MET A 1 -2.49 -21.53 17.08
C MET A 1 -3.10 -20.71 15.97
N HIS A 2 -2.38 -19.72 15.46
CA HIS A 2 -2.87 -18.90 14.37
C HIS A 2 -1.76 -18.44 13.43
N THR A 3 -2.16 -18.16 12.19
CA THR A 3 -1.40 -17.45 11.15
C THR A 3 -2.29 -16.39 10.52
N ASN A 4 -1.67 -15.41 9.89
CA ASN A 4 -2.31 -14.32 9.15
C ASN A 4 -1.27 -13.78 8.16
N ASP A 5 -1.72 -13.18 7.06
CA ASP A 5 -0.86 -12.42 6.14
C ASP A 5 0.35 -13.22 5.65
N THR A 6 0.13 -14.50 5.35
CA THR A 6 1.21 -15.39 4.93
C THR A 6 1.66 -15.07 3.51
N HIS A 7 0.79 -14.46 2.70
CA HIS A 7 1.09 -13.88 1.39
C HIS A 7 1.98 -14.78 0.52
N ALA A 8 1.60 -16.06 0.38
CA ALA A 8 2.32 -17.06 -0.39
C ALA A 8 3.81 -17.23 -0.04
N HIS A 9 4.25 -16.87 1.17
CA HIS A 9 5.62 -17.09 1.64
C HIS A 9 5.81 -18.53 2.08
N LEU A 10 6.14 -19.40 1.13
CA LEU A 10 6.31 -20.84 1.36
C LEU A 10 7.74 -21.25 1.71
N ASP A 11 8.73 -20.36 1.66
CA ASP A 11 10.13 -20.70 1.95
C ASP A 11 10.32 -21.25 3.38
N ASN A 12 9.52 -20.75 4.35
CA ASN A 12 9.53 -21.24 5.73
C ASN A 12 8.43 -22.30 6.01
N VAL A 13 7.71 -22.81 5.01
CA VAL A 13 6.52 -23.65 5.27
C VAL A 13 6.87 -24.99 5.92
N ALA A 14 8.04 -25.57 5.60
CA ALA A 14 8.49 -26.81 6.24
C ALA A 14 8.78 -26.61 7.74
N LYS A 15 9.34 -25.45 8.10
CA LYS A 15 9.53 -25.01 9.49
C LYS A 15 8.21 -24.78 10.21
N ARG A 16 7.23 -24.18 9.52
CA ARG A 16 5.86 -23.98 10.03
C ARG A 16 5.19 -25.33 10.34
N VAL A 17 5.35 -26.32 9.46
CA VAL A 17 4.86 -27.69 9.70
C VAL A 17 5.48 -28.28 10.97
N THR A 18 6.80 -28.14 11.16
CA THR A 18 7.48 -28.55 12.41
C THR A 18 6.88 -27.86 13.63
N ALA A 19 6.75 -26.53 13.60
CA ALA A 19 6.20 -25.76 14.72
C ALA A 19 4.77 -26.21 15.10
N VAL A 20 3.90 -26.43 14.11
CA VAL A 20 2.53 -26.94 14.32
C VAL A 20 2.56 -28.35 14.93
N LYS A 21 3.43 -29.24 14.43
CA LYS A 21 3.59 -30.60 14.97
C LYS A 21 4.09 -30.58 16.42
N GLU A 22 5.03 -29.69 16.76
CA GLU A 22 5.55 -29.51 18.12
C GLU A 22 4.47 -29.04 19.09
N VAL A 23 3.69 -28.01 18.72
CA VAL A 23 2.59 -27.53 19.54
C VAL A 23 1.57 -28.66 19.75
N ARG A 24 1.13 -29.34 18.68
CA ARG A 24 0.14 -30.43 18.79
C ARG A 24 0.65 -31.66 19.53
N LYS A 25 1.97 -31.89 19.59
CA LYS A 25 2.56 -32.93 20.44
C LYS A 25 2.28 -32.65 21.93
N SER A 26 2.35 -31.38 22.34
CA SER A 26 2.07 -30.96 23.72
C SER A 26 0.59 -30.69 24.00
N LYS A 27 -0.16 -30.24 22.97
CA LYS A 27 -1.57 -29.84 23.03
C LYS A 27 -2.33 -30.48 21.85
N PRO A 28 -2.71 -31.77 21.92
CA PRO A 28 -3.29 -32.50 20.78
C PRO A 28 -4.58 -31.91 20.21
N GLN A 29 -5.33 -31.15 21.03
CA GLN A 29 -6.58 -30.48 20.66
C GLN A 29 -6.38 -29.01 20.24
N ALA A 30 -5.13 -28.55 20.10
CA ALA A 30 -4.86 -27.18 19.67
C ALA A 30 -5.36 -26.96 18.24
N LEU A 31 -6.30 -26.03 18.11
CA LEU A 31 -6.83 -25.59 16.83
C LEU A 31 -5.81 -24.72 16.09
N LEU A 32 -5.79 -24.83 14.77
CA LEU A 32 -5.00 -23.98 13.88
C LEU A 32 -5.91 -23.14 13.00
N VAL A 33 -5.84 -21.82 13.16
CA VAL A 33 -6.72 -20.86 12.49
C VAL A 33 -5.90 -19.97 11.55
N ASP A 34 -6.44 -19.65 10.38
CA ASP A 34 -5.87 -18.63 9.51
C ASP A 34 -6.77 -17.39 9.45
N ALA A 35 -6.18 -16.21 9.65
CA ALA A 35 -6.89 -14.95 9.64
C ALA A 35 -6.86 -14.23 8.28
N GLY A 36 -6.63 -14.93 7.16
CA GLY A 36 -6.72 -14.36 5.81
C GLY A 36 -5.38 -13.87 5.24
N ASP A 37 -5.41 -13.48 3.97
CA ASP A 37 -4.25 -13.10 3.15
C ASP A 37 -3.21 -14.23 3.05
N VAL A 38 -3.69 -15.39 2.61
CA VAL A 38 -2.83 -16.46 2.09
C VAL A 38 -2.40 -16.12 0.67
N PHE A 39 -3.29 -15.48 -0.10
CA PHE A 39 -3.05 -15.14 -1.50
C PHE A 39 -2.12 -13.94 -1.67
N SER A 40 -1.56 -13.85 -2.88
CA SER A 40 -0.65 -12.79 -3.36
C SER A 40 0.64 -12.63 -2.56
N GLY A 41 1.63 -11.95 -3.13
CA GLY A 41 2.87 -11.56 -2.43
C GLY A 41 4.15 -12.29 -2.85
N THR A 42 4.08 -13.48 -3.45
CA THR A 42 5.26 -14.13 -4.05
C THR A 42 4.90 -14.85 -5.35
N LEU A 43 5.96 -15.24 -6.08
CA LEU A 43 5.88 -16.11 -7.25
C LEU A 43 5.10 -17.41 -7.04
N TYR A 44 5.02 -17.93 -5.81
CA TYR A 44 4.21 -19.10 -5.52
C TYR A 44 2.73 -18.85 -5.85
N PHE A 45 2.21 -17.66 -5.54
CA PHE A 45 0.85 -17.30 -5.93
C PHE A 45 0.74 -17.09 -7.44
N ASN A 46 1.69 -16.38 -8.05
CA ASN A 46 1.66 -16.12 -9.50
C ASN A 46 1.61 -17.41 -10.31
N GLU A 47 2.42 -18.41 -9.95
CA GLU A 47 2.53 -19.68 -10.65
C GLU A 47 1.41 -20.66 -10.25
N PHE A 48 1.11 -20.80 -8.96
CA PHE A 48 0.25 -21.88 -8.45
C PHE A 48 -1.14 -21.43 -8.01
N LYS A 49 -1.45 -20.13 -8.04
CA LYS A 49 -2.78 -19.56 -7.76
C LYS A 49 -3.38 -20.08 -6.44
N GLY A 50 -2.55 -20.10 -5.39
CA GLY A 50 -2.91 -20.56 -4.03
C GLY A 50 -2.87 -22.07 -3.80
N GLN A 51 -2.71 -22.90 -4.85
CA GLN A 51 -2.73 -24.36 -4.69
C GLN A 51 -1.51 -24.92 -3.95
N ALA A 52 -0.37 -24.24 -4.04
CA ALA A 52 0.81 -24.59 -3.25
C ALA A 52 0.56 -24.37 -1.75
N ASP A 53 0.02 -23.21 -1.37
CA ASP A 53 -0.38 -22.90 0.00
C ASP A 53 -1.40 -23.90 0.55
N LEU A 54 -2.45 -24.17 -0.23
CA LEU A 54 -3.50 -25.12 0.13
C LEU A 54 -2.96 -26.50 0.47
N ARG A 55 -1.96 -26.97 -0.29
CA ARG A 55 -1.31 -28.26 -0.06
C ARG A 55 -0.72 -28.33 1.35
N PHE A 56 -0.05 -27.27 1.79
CA PHE A 56 0.55 -27.22 3.13
C PHE A 56 -0.47 -26.94 4.23
N MET A 57 -1.49 -26.13 3.97
CA MET A 57 -2.59 -25.91 4.93
C MET A 57 -3.34 -27.22 5.21
N ASN A 58 -3.60 -28.03 4.18
CA ASN A 58 -4.17 -29.36 4.34
C ASN A 58 -3.22 -30.31 5.10
N LEU A 59 -1.91 -30.29 4.80
CA LEU A 59 -0.90 -31.07 5.54
C LEU A 59 -0.87 -30.70 7.03
N MET A 60 -0.96 -29.40 7.32
CA MET A 60 -1.01 -28.86 8.68
C MET A 60 -2.40 -28.98 9.31
N LYS A 61 -3.42 -29.50 8.60
CA LYS A 61 -4.78 -29.66 9.12
C LYS A 61 -5.31 -28.39 9.77
N TYR A 62 -5.37 -27.30 9.02
CA TYR A 62 -6.07 -26.10 9.48
C TYR A 62 -7.50 -26.44 9.91
N ASP A 63 -8.02 -25.69 10.88
CA ASP A 63 -9.33 -25.94 11.49
C ASP A 63 -10.41 -25.02 10.97
N VAL A 64 -10.02 -23.79 10.60
CA VAL A 64 -10.86 -22.73 10.05
C VAL A 64 -9.97 -21.65 9.42
N MET A 65 -10.46 -21.00 8.38
CA MET A 65 -9.85 -19.83 7.74
C MET A 65 -10.91 -18.74 7.52
N THR A 66 -10.56 -17.48 7.67
CA THR A 66 -11.35 -16.36 7.11
C THR A 66 -10.68 -15.80 5.85
N PHE A 67 -11.34 -14.86 5.18
CA PHE A 67 -10.79 -14.21 3.99
C PHE A 67 -10.17 -12.88 4.39
N GLY A 68 -9.01 -12.59 3.84
CA GLY A 68 -8.47 -11.25 3.72
C GLY A 68 -8.78 -10.64 2.37
N ASN A 69 -8.28 -9.42 2.16
CA ASN A 69 -8.55 -8.68 0.93
C ASN A 69 -7.85 -9.34 -0.28
N HIS A 70 -6.66 -9.93 -0.09
CA HIS A 70 -5.88 -10.48 -1.20
C HIS A 70 -6.43 -11.79 -1.78
N GLU A 71 -7.36 -12.45 -1.08
CA GLU A 71 -8.10 -13.58 -1.65
C GLU A 71 -8.91 -13.16 -2.91
N PHE A 72 -9.25 -11.88 -3.04
CA PHE A 72 -10.09 -11.33 -4.12
C PHE A 72 -9.31 -10.67 -5.27
N ASP A 73 -7.97 -10.71 -5.24
CA ASP A 73 -7.13 -9.97 -6.22
C ASP A 73 -7.39 -10.37 -7.68
N LEU A 74 -7.69 -11.65 -7.91
CA LEU A 74 -7.93 -12.17 -9.26
C LEU A 74 -9.38 -11.98 -9.74
N GLY A 75 -10.28 -11.39 -8.94
CA GLY A 75 -11.68 -11.23 -9.34
C GLY A 75 -11.89 -10.37 -10.59
N SER A 76 -10.92 -9.50 -10.90
CA SER A 76 -10.87 -8.69 -12.12
C SER A 76 -10.22 -9.38 -13.32
N SER A 77 -9.61 -10.57 -13.15
CA SER A 77 -8.97 -11.32 -14.24
C SER A 77 -10.01 -11.91 -15.20
N ALA A 78 -9.56 -12.41 -16.34
CA ALA A 78 -10.43 -13.08 -17.31
C ALA A 78 -11.18 -14.30 -16.71
N GLU A 79 -10.57 -14.97 -15.73
CA GLU A 79 -11.14 -16.12 -15.02
C GLU A 79 -12.00 -15.74 -13.81
N GLY A 80 -11.95 -14.47 -13.38
CA GLY A 80 -12.55 -13.97 -12.15
C GLY A 80 -12.11 -14.77 -10.91
N HIS A 81 -13.03 -15.01 -9.97
CA HIS A 81 -12.73 -15.74 -8.73
C HIS A 81 -12.53 -17.26 -8.88
N GLN A 82 -12.19 -17.78 -10.07
CA GLN A 82 -12.03 -19.21 -10.27
C GLN A 82 -10.96 -19.82 -9.35
N ALA A 83 -9.79 -19.15 -9.23
CA ALA A 83 -8.70 -19.60 -8.37
C ALA A 83 -9.12 -19.70 -6.90
N LEU A 84 -9.84 -18.69 -6.40
CA LEU A 84 -10.38 -18.69 -5.03
C LEU A 84 -11.41 -19.81 -4.83
N ALA A 85 -12.35 -19.99 -5.78
CA ALA A 85 -13.34 -21.05 -5.71
C ALA A 85 -12.70 -22.44 -5.70
N ASP A 86 -11.63 -22.66 -6.46
CA ASP A 86 -10.91 -23.93 -6.50
C ASP A 86 -10.04 -24.15 -5.26
N PHE A 87 -9.47 -23.08 -4.70
CA PHE A 87 -8.81 -23.11 -3.40
C PHE A 87 -9.77 -23.56 -2.29
N ILE A 88 -10.96 -22.96 -2.25
CA ILE A 88 -12.01 -23.34 -1.28
C ILE A 88 -12.39 -24.80 -1.47
N LYS A 89 -12.72 -25.25 -2.69
CA LYS A 89 -13.11 -26.65 -2.94
C LYS A 89 -12.04 -27.68 -2.53
N GLY A 90 -10.76 -27.33 -2.67
CA GLY A 90 -9.65 -28.21 -2.32
C GLY A 90 -9.30 -28.19 -0.82
N ALA A 91 -9.87 -27.27 -0.03
CA ALA A 91 -9.58 -27.16 1.39
C ALA A 91 -10.21 -28.30 2.21
N GLN A 92 -9.42 -28.90 3.09
CA GLN A 92 -9.87 -29.90 4.06
C GLN A 92 -10.35 -29.25 5.38
N PHE A 93 -10.77 -27.99 5.29
CA PHE A 93 -11.27 -27.17 6.39
C PHE A 93 -12.36 -26.23 5.87
N PRO A 94 -13.28 -25.79 6.76
CA PRO A 94 -14.29 -24.79 6.42
C PRO A 94 -13.73 -23.37 6.46
N PHE A 95 -14.42 -22.47 5.77
CA PHE A 95 -14.19 -21.03 5.82
C PHE A 95 -15.29 -20.35 6.62
N VAL A 96 -14.92 -19.25 7.29
CA VAL A 96 -15.86 -18.37 7.99
C VAL A 96 -15.78 -16.96 7.44
N SER A 97 -16.92 -16.33 7.15
CA SER A 97 -17.04 -14.91 6.83
C SER A 97 -18.46 -14.44 7.03
N SER A 98 -18.70 -13.61 8.05
CA SER A 98 -20.03 -13.12 8.39
C SER A 98 -20.45 -11.88 7.60
N ASN A 99 -19.49 -11.09 7.12
CA ASN A 99 -19.75 -9.81 6.47
C ASN A 99 -19.40 -9.79 4.98
N VAL A 100 -19.26 -10.95 4.34
CA VAL A 100 -19.02 -11.03 2.90
C VAL A 100 -20.15 -11.81 2.23
N ASP A 101 -20.85 -11.18 1.29
CA ASP A 101 -21.88 -11.82 0.48
C ASP A 101 -21.32 -12.32 -0.84
N PHE A 102 -21.22 -13.65 -0.96
CA PHE A 102 -20.78 -14.34 -2.16
C PHE A 102 -21.93 -14.70 -3.12
N SER A 103 -23.18 -14.41 -2.75
CA SER A 103 -24.38 -14.91 -3.45
C SER A 103 -24.52 -14.43 -4.89
N LYS A 104 -23.91 -13.27 -5.22
CA LYS A 104 -23.95 -12.64 -6.54
C LYS A 104 -22.87 -13.11 -7.51
N ASP A 105 -21.97 -13.99 -7.07
CA ASP A 105 -20.95 -14.59 -7.93
C ASP A 105 -21.24 -16.07 -8.15
N ASP A 106 -21.52 -16.43 -9.40
CA ASP A 106 -21.86 -17.79 -9.82
C ASP A 106 -20.78 -18.84 -9.47
N LYS A 107 -19.50 -18.44 -9.32
CA LYS A 107 -18.41 -19.35 -8.94
C LYS A 107 -18.55 -19.90 -7.52
N PHE A 108 -19.27 -19.20 -6.66
CA PHE A 108 -19.50 -19.59 -5.26
C PHE A 108 -20.85 -20.28 -5.03
N LYS A 109 -21.63 -20.50 -6.10
CA LYS A 109 -22.88 -21.23 -6.02
C LYS A 109 -22.67 -22.63 -5.44
N GLY A 110 -23.32 -22.89 -4.31
CA GLY A 110 -23.18 -24.15 -3.57
C GLY A 110 -21.89 -24.27 -2.75
N LEU A 111 -21.01 -23.26 -2.74
CA LEU A 111 -19.88 -23.15 -1.80
C LEU A 111 -20.26 -22.31 -0.57
N PHE A 112 -21.07 -21.27 -0.77
CA PHE A 112 -21.47 -20.31 0.26
C PHE A 112 -22.81 -20.64 0.92
N SER A 113 -22.86 -20.42 2.24
CA SER A 113 -24.07 -20.38 3.06
C SER A 113 -23.97 -19.25 4.06
N ASP A 114 -25.02 -18.44 4.16
CA ASP A 114 -25.17 -17.33 5.10
C ASP A 114 -25.53 -17.78 6.54
N LEU A 115 -25.35 -19.06 6.86
CA LEU A 115 -25.78 -19.66 8.12
C LEU A 115 -24.61 -19.98 9.05
N ILE A 116 -24.91 -20.06 10.35
CA ILE A 116 -24.00 -20.68 11.33
C ILE A 116 -24.20 -22.19 11.35
N SER A 117 -23.13 -22.96 11.11
CA SER A 117 -23.18 -24.42 11.07
C SER A 117 -22.54 -25.09 12.29
N SER A 118 -23.26 -26.00 12.93
CA SER A 118 -22.65 -26.93 13.92
C SER A 118 -22.07 -28.20 13.29
N LYS A 119 -22.21 -28.35 11.96
CA LYS A 119 -21.68 -29.48 11.19
C LYS A 119 -21.14 -28.94 9.86
N PRO A 120 -20.12 -28.06 9.90
CA PRO A 120 -19.60 -27.47 8.68
C PRO A 120 -18.95 -28.54 7.81
N GLU A 121 -19.20 -28.46 6.51
CA GLU A 121 -18.48 -29.26 5.51
C GLU A 121 -17.13 -28.61 5.20
N GLN A 122 -16.15 -29.43 4.84
CA GLN A 122 -14.86 -28.93 4.35
C GLN A 122 -15.06 -28.28 2.98
N GLY A 123 -14.27 -27.25 2.69
CA GLY A 123 -14.34 -26.53 1.41
C GLY A 123 -15.68 -25.85 1.15
N LYS A 124 -16.29 -25.34 2.22
CA LYS A 124 -17.51 -24.50 2.20
C LYS A 124 -17.31 -23.25 3.05
N ILE A 125 -18.11 -22.23 2.75
CA ILE A 125 -18.12 -20.94 3.42
C ILE A 125 -19.40 -20.83 4.27
N TYR A 126 -19.23 -20.39 5.51
CA TYR A 126 -20.32 -20.14 6.46
C TYR A 126 -20.15 -18.77 7.12
N ASN A 127 -21.24 -18.13 7.59
CA ASN A 127 -21.08 -16.93 8.43
C ASN A 127 -20.30 -17.26 9.71
N GLY A 128 -20.57 -18.44 10.28
CA GLY A 128 -19.80 -18.98 11.39
C GLY A 128 -19.96 -20.49 11.55
N ILE A 129 -19.13 -21.08 12.40
CA ILE A 129 -19.16 -22.50 12.71
C ILE A 129 -19.05 -22.76 14.21
N VAL A 130 -19.53 -23.92 14.66
CA VAL A 130 -19.31 -24.41 16.03
C VAL A 130 -18.38 -25.62 16.00
N LYS A 131 -17.26 -25.54 16.71
CA LYS A 131 -16.32 -26.65 16.91
C LYS A 131 -16.49 -27.19 18.34
N GLN A 132 -16.32 -28.51 18.49
CA GLN A 132 -16.26 -29.17 19.78
C GLN A 132 -14.80 -29.30 20.21
N VAL A 133 -14.44 -28.72 21.36
CA VAL A 133 -13.10 -28.80 21.94
C VAL A 133 -13.25 -29.30 23.36
N ASP A 134 -12.72 -30.48 23.66
CA ASP A 134 -12.84 -31.14 24.98
C ASP A 134 -14.29 -31.21 25.52
N GLY A 135 -15.25 -31.45 24.61
CA GLY A 135 -16.68 -31.54 24.93
C GLY A 135 -17.37 -30.18 25.16
N GLN A 136 -16.67 -29.07 24.93
CA GLN A 136 -17.22 -27.72 24.97
C GLN A 136 -17.44 -27.17 23.57
N LYS A 137 -18.51 -26.38 23.39
CA LYS A 137 -18.77 -25.66 22.14
C LYS A 137 -17.93 -24.37 22.10
N VAL A 138 -17.24 -24.15 20.99
CA VAL A 138 -16.57 -22.89 20.66
C VAL A 138 -17.07 -22.42 19.29
N GLY A 139 -17.58 -21.19 19.24
CA GLY A 139 -18.05 -20.54 18.02
C GLY A 139 -16.92 -19.80 17.33
N PHE A 140 -16.83 -19.91 16.01
CA PHE A 140 -15.91 -19.16 15.17
C PHE A 140 -16.71 -18.43 14.10
N PHE A 141 -16.54 -17.13 13.97
CA PHE A 141 -17.07 -16.36 12.83
C PHE A 141 -15.96 -15.53 12.19
N GLY A 142 -16.14 -15.20 10.92
CA GLY A 142 -15.13 -14.48 10.14
C GLY A 142 -15.51 -13.03 9.90
N LEU A 143 -14.54 -12.16 9.77
CA LEU A 143 -14.73 -10.79 9.28
C LEU A 143 -13.63 -10.43 8.29
N THR A 144 -13.99 -9.76 7.21
CA THR A 144 -13.07 -9.27 6.18
C THR A 144 -13.25 -7.76 6.02
N THR A 145 -12.16 -7.01 5.84
CA THR A 145 -12.21 -5.54 5.78
C THR A 145 -13.17 -5.06 4.69
N GLU A 146 -14.00 -4.07 5.03
CA GLU A 146 -14.89 -3.40 4.08
C GLU A 146 -14.10 -2.65 3.00
N GLU A 147 -12.84 -2.28 3.29
CA GLU A 147 -11.91 -1.66 2.36
C GLU A 147 -11.60 -2.56 1.16
N THR A 148 -11.86 -3.87 1.22
CA THR A 148 -11.60 -4.82 0.12
C THR A 148 -12.22 -4.36 -1.21
N LYS A 149 -13.34 -3.63 -1.16
CA LYS A 149 -13.98 -2.99 -2.33
C LYS A 149 -13.05 -2.05 -3.08
N ASP A 150 -12.15 -1.41 -2.36
CA ASP A 150 -11.26 -0.35 -2.84
C ASP A 150 -9.81 -0.84 -2.94
N ILE A 151 -9.39 -1.85 -2.17
CA ILE A 151 -7.98 -2.31 -2.08
C ILE A 151 -7.71 -3.67 -2.76
N SER A 152 -8.73 -4.28 -3.36
CA SER A 152 -8.59 -5.51 -4.17
C SER A 152 -9.51 -5.48 -5.40
N SER A 153 -9.89 -6.64 -5.95
CA SER A 153 -10.73 -6.78 -7.14
C SER A 153 -11.97 -7.66 -6.92
N PRO A 154 -12.85 -7.36 -5.95
CA PRO A 154 -13.93 -8.26 -5.53
C PRO A 154 -15.09 -8.42 -6.51
N GLY A 155 -15.14 -7.70 -7.64
CA GLY A 155 -16.20 -7.86 -8.64
C GLY A 155 -17.61 -7.65 -8.05
N SER A 156 -18.46 -8.68 -8.10
CA SER A 156 -19.84 -8.64 -7.57
C SER A 156 -19.95 -9.03 -6.09
N ILE A 157 -18.85 -9.37 -5.42
CA ILE A 157 -18.82 -9.70 -3.99
C ILE A 157 -19.04 -8.42 -3.17
N GLU A 158 -19.93 -8.49 -2.18
CA GLU A 158 -20.26 -7.35 -1.32
C GLU A 158 -19.72 -7.54 0.09
N PHE A 159 -19.34 -6.44 0.72
CA PHE A 159 -18.82 -6.38 2.09
C PHE A 159 -19.78 -5.55 2.94
N GLU A 160 -20.33 -6.17 3.97
CA GLU A 160 -21.30 -5.59 4.90
C GLU A 160 -20.61 -5.04 6.15
N ASN A 161 -21.36 -4.28 6.96
CA ASN A 161 -20.78 -3.63 8.13
C ASN A 161 -20.31 -4.65 9.18
N TYR A 162 -19.01 -4.61 9.49
CA TYR A 162 -18.38 -5.61 10.37
C TYR A 162 -18.98 -5.62 11.80
N LEU A 163 -19.40 -4.47 12.34
CA LEU A 163 -19.98 -4.39 13.68
C LEU A 163 -21.38 -5.02 13.72
N GLU A 164 -22.22 -4.69 12.73
CA GLU A 164 -23.58 -5.24 12.64
C GLU A 164 -23.55 -6.77 12.46
N GLU A 165 -22.67 -7.28 11.59
CA GLU A 165 -22.55 -8.71 11.34
C GLU A 165 -21.92 -9.46 12.53
N ALA A 166 -20.95 -8.88 13.21
CA ALA A 166 -20.40 -9.45 14.43
C ALA A 166 -21.46 -9.56 15.55
N GLU A 167 -22.31 -8.54 15.73
CA GLU A 167 -23.41 -8.58 16.69
C GLU A 167 -24.43 -9.68 16.36
N LYS A 168 -24.78 -9.84 15.07
CA LYS A 168 -25.65 -10.92 14.58
C LYS A 168 -25.04 -12.29 14.85
N ALA A 169 -23.75 -12.48 14.55
CA ALA A 169 -23.03 -13.73 14.78
C ALA A 169 -22.98 -14.10 16.28
N VAL A 170 -22.62 -13.14 17.15
CA VAL A 170 -22.57 -13.34 18.61
C VAL A 170 -23.95 -13.71 19.15
N LYS A 171 -25.01 -13.02 18.71
CA LYS A 171 -26.39 -13.31 19.12
C LYS A 171 -26.80 -14.73 18.70
N ALA A 172 -26.47 -15.14 17.48
CA ALA A 172 -26.79 -16.47 16.98
C ALA A 172 -26.05 -17.57 17.78
N PHE A 173 -24.75 -17.41 18.05
CA PHE A 173 -24.00 -18.35 18.90
C PHE A 173 -24.58 -18.48 20.30
N LYS A 174 -24.91 -17.35 20.96
CA LYS A 174 -25.55 -17.36 22.28
C LYS A 174 -26.90 -18.09 22.25
N GLY A 175 -27.70 -17.88 21.21
CA GLY A 175 -28.97 -18.59 20.98
C GLY A 175 -28.80 -20.11 20.84
N MET A 176 -27.63 -20.57 20.36
CA MET A 176 -27.26 -21.99 20.26
C MET A 176 -26.63 -22.56 21.54
N GLY A 177 -26.56 -21.76 22.61
CA GLY A 177 -25.93 -22.12 23.88
C GLY A 177 -24.40 -22.17 23.80
N VAL A 178 -23.80 -21.42 22.88
CA VAL A 178 -22.34 -21.24 22.80
C VAL A 178 -21.96 -20.02 23.61
N ASN A 179 -21.00 -20.17 24.52
CA ASN A 179 -20.52 -19.13 25.43
C ASN A 179 -19.00 -18.91 25.35
N LYS A 180 -18.39 -19.37 24.26
CA LYS A 180 -16.97 -19.17 23.91
C LYS A 180 -16.97 -18.80 22.43
N ILE A 181 -16.67 -17.56 22.10
CA ILE A 181 -16.81 -17.01 20.76
C ILE A 181 -15.50 -16.37 20.31
N VAL A 182 -14.99 -16.85 19.18
CA VAL A 182 -13.77 -16.37 18.53
C VAL A 182 -14.15 -15.67 17.23
N ALA A 183 -13.72 -14.42 17.07
CA ALA A 183 -13.70 -13.74 15.79
C ALA A 183 -12.37 -14.06 15.10
N VAL A 184 -12.44 -14.58 13.88
CA VAL A 184 -11.29 -14.73 12.98
C VAL A 184 -11.36 -13.55 12.02
N SER A 185 -10.45 -12.60 12.16
CA SER A 185 -10.65 -11.23 11.67
C SER A 185 -9.53 -10.80 10.73
N HIS A 186 -9.90 -10.28 9.57
CA HIS A 186 -8.98 -9.64 8.62
C HIS A 186 -9.37 -8.18 8.40
N ILE A 187 -9.46 -7.42 9.50
CA ILE A 187 -9.85 -6.00 9.50
C ILE A 187 -8.78 -5.08 10.09
N GLY A 188 -7.60 -5.60 10.42
CA GLY A 188 -6.50 -4.82 10.99
C GLY A 188 -6.59 -4.63 12.50
N TYR A 189 -5.44 -4.59 13.19
CA TYR A 189 -5.38 -4.41 14.64
C TYR A 189 -5.73 -2.96 15.05
N ASP A 190 -4.98 -2.00 14.50
CA ASP A 190 -5.13 -0.55 14.68
C ASP A 190 -4.88 0.15 13.34
N ASP A 191 -5.61 -0.28 12.31
CA ASP A 191 -5.38 0.16 10.93
C ASP A 191 -6.16 1.45 10.60
N ASN A 192 -7.39 1.32 10.09
CA ASN A 192 -8.20 2.46 9.70
C ASN A 192 -9.54 2.48 10.43
N ALA A 193 -9.57 3.16 11.57
CA ALA A 193 -10.79 3.29 12.39
C ALA A 193 -12.02 3.89 11.66
N ALA A 194 -11.83 4.51 10.48
CA ALA A 194 -12.93 4.99 9.66
C ALA A 194 -13.68 3.87 8.92
N TYR A 195 -12.99 2.78 8.60
CA TYR A 195 -13.56 1.58 7.99
C TYR A 195 -13.72 0.51 9.05
N ASP A 196 -12.61 -0.08 9.49
CA ASP A 196 -12.60 -1.15 10.48
C ASP A 196 -11.26 -1.30 11.22
N ASN A 197 -11.33 -1.85 12.44
CA ASN A 197 -10.19 -2.43 13.16
C ASN A 197 -10.64 -3.29 14.36
N ASP A 198 -9.76 -4.18 14.81
CA ASP A 198 -10.00 -5.14 15.88
C ASP A 198 -10.16 -4.49 17.25
N LEU A 199 -9.47 -3.36 17.52
CA LEU A 199 -9.64 -2.62 18.77
C LEU A 199 -11.05 -2.06 18.93
N THR A 200 -11.62 -1.51 17.86
CA THR A 200 -12.99 -0.98 17.83
C THR A 200 -14.00 -2.12 17.93
N LEU A 201 -13.79 -3.22 17.21
CA LEU A 201 -14.59 -4.43 17.31
C LEU A 201 -14.65 -4.93 18.76
N ALA A 202 -13.49 -5.09 19.40
CA ALA A 202 -13.38 -5.56 20.77
C ALA A 202 -14.07 -4.63 21.78
N ALA A 203 -14.00 -3.31 21.58
CA ALA A 203 -14.61 -2.32 22.45
C ALA A 203 -16.13 -2.28 22.31
N LYS A 204 -16.66 -2.37 21.07
CA LYS A 204 -18.08 -2.17 20.78
C LYS A 204 -18.92 -3.44 20.85
N VAL A 205 -18.41 -4.59 20.38
CA VAL A 205 -19.20 -5.82 20.26
C VAL A 205 -19.03 -6.73 21.48
N LYS A 206 -20.10 -6.82 22.29
CA LYS A 206 -20.10 -7.58 23.55
C LYS A 206 -20.29 -9.08 23.34
N GLY A 207 -19.41 -9.88 23.92
CA GLY A 207 -19.49 -11.34 23.91
C GLY A 207 -18.57 -12.02 22.91
N ILE A 208 -17.67 -11.27 22.28
CA ILE A 208 -16.48 -11.82 21.64
C ILE A 208 -15.43 -12.02 22.73
N ASP A 209 -14.94 -13.24 22.87
CA ASP A 209 -13.91 -13.60 23.86
C ASP A 209 -12.51 -13.41 23.30
N VAL A 210 -12.29 -13.85 22.06
CA VAL A 210 -11.00 -13.79 21.38
C VAL A 210 -11.15 -13.23 19.98
N ILE A 211 -10.25 -12.35 19.57
CA ILE A 211 -10.05 -11.92 18.19
C ILE A 211 -8.69 -12.44 17.74
N VAL A 212 -8.69 -13.21 16.66
CA VAL A 212 -7.47 -13.65 15.95
C VAL A 212 -7.40 -12.80 14.68
N GLY A 213 -6.54 -11.77 14.70
CA GLY A 213 -6.47 -10.71 13.70
C GLY A 213 -5.47 -10.95 12.56
N GLY A 214 -5.54 -10.09 11.54
CA GLY A 214 -4.73 -10.05 10.32
C GLY A 214 -4.65 -8.63 9.72
N HIS A 215 -4.33 -8.51 8.43
CA HIS A 215 -4.35 -7.29 7.60
C HIS A 215 -3.22 -6.28 7.88
N SER A 216 -3.18 -5.76 9.11
CA SER A 216 -2.27 -4.67 9.49
C SER A 216 -0.80 -5.06 9.67
N HIS A 217 -0.48 -6.35 9.50
CA HIS A 217 0.85 -6.93 9.74
C HIS A 217 1.42 -6.64 11.13
N THR A 218 0.56 -6.48 12.15
CA THR A 218 1.00 -6.12 13.50
C THR A 218 1.66 -7.32 14.19
N GLN A 219 2.89 -7.13 14.70
CA GLN A 219 3.54 -8.10 15.57
C GLN A 219 3.07 -7.88 17.01
N LEU A 220 2.23 -8.79 17.53
CA LEU A 220 1.83 -8.79 18.95
C LEU A 220 2.60 -9.88 19.71
N ASP A 221 3.70 -9.49 20.37
CA ASP A 221 4.56 -10.43 21.13
C ASP A 221 3.81 -11.11 22.29
N ALA A 222 2.78 -10.45 22.82
CA ALA A 222 1.87 -10.98 23.83
C ALA A 222 0.41 -10.58 23.52
N PRO A 223 -0.59 -11.34 24.01
CA PRO A 223 -1.99 -11.01 23.74
C PRO A 223 -2.42 -9.68 24.39
N VAL A 224 -3.17 -8.88 23.64
CA VAL A 224 -3.71 -7.60 24.08
C VAL A 224 -5.09 -7.83 24.70
N VAL A 225 -5.35 -7.26 25.86
CA VAL A 225 -6.65 -7.39 26.55
C VAL A 225 -7.38 -6.06 26.50
N VAL A 226 -8.57 -6.03 25.90
CA VAL A 226 -9.47 -4.87 25.95
C VAL A 226 -10.68 -5.19 26.83
N ASP A 227 -10.68 -4.56 28.00
CA ASP A 227 -11.66 -4.72 29.08
C ASP A 227 -12.52 -3.46 29.28
N LYS A 228 -12.41 -2.48 28.38
CA LYS A 228 -13.23 -1.27 28.35
C LYS A 228 -14.03 -1.20 27.06
N ASP A 229 -15.25 -0.67 27.16
CA ASP A 229 -16.05 -0.31 25.99
C ASP A 229 -15.62 1.04 25.40
N ASP A 230 -16.26 1.44 24.30
CA ASP A 230 -16.05 2.72 23.60
C ASP A 230 -16.35 3.97 24.46
N LYS A 231 -16.96 3.79 25.64
CA LYS A 231 -17.23 4.84 26.64
C LYS A 231 -16.30 4.74 27.85
N GLY A 232 -15.28 3.88 27.79
CA GLY A 232 -14.31 3.66 28.85
C GLY A 232 -14.85 2.88 30.06
N LYS A 233 -16.04 2.29 29.97
CA LYS A 233 -16.64 1.50 31.05
C LYS A 233 -16.13 0.06 30.98
N THR A 234 -15.83 -0.51 32.16
CA THR A 234 -15.40 -1.91 32.28
C THR A 234 -16.46 -2.87 31.71
N LYS A 235 -16.00 -3.82 30.91
CA LYS A 235 -16.75 -4.93 30.30
C LYS A 235 -16.00 -6.25 30.50
N GLU A 236 -16.59 -7.35 30.05
CA GLU A 236 -15.86 -8.62 29.94
C GLU A 236 -14.69 -8.46 28.94
N PRO A 237 -13.49 -8.98 29.29
CA PRO A 237 -12.30 -8.81 28.48
C PRO A 237 -12.44 -9.53 27.14
N THR A 238 -11.99 -8.87 26.08
CA THR A 238 -11.75 -9.48 24.77
C THR A 238 -10.25 -9.52 24.55
N VAL A 239 -9.71 -10.69 24.17
CA VAL A 239 -8.28 -10.90 23.96
C VAL A 239 -7.98 -10.86 22.47
N ILE A 240 -7.00 -10.06 22.06
CA ILE A 240 -6.60 -9.89 20.66
C ILE A 240 -5.19 -10.46 20.47
N VAL A 241 -5.00 -11.23 19.40
CA VAL A 241 -3.70 -11.74 18.95
C VAL A 241 -3.52 -11.58 17.45
N GLN A 242 -2.28 -11.34 17.03
CA GLN A 242 -1.87 -11.28 15.62
C GLN A 242 -0.42 -11.75 15.49
N GLY A 243 -0.11 -12.45 14.40
CA GLY A 243 1.14 -13.19 14.19
C GLY A 243 2.13 -12.54 13.22
N TYR A 244 2.17 -11.21 13.14
CA TYR A 244 2.97 -10.45 12.16
C TYR A 244 2.58 -10.78 10.71
N GLN A 245 3.52 -11.20 9.85
CA GLN A 245 3.32 -11.45 8.40
C GLN A 245 4.29 -12.53 7.88
N TYR A 246 4.09 -12.96 6.64
CA TYR A 246 5.05 -13.69 5.78
C TYR A 246 5.56 -15.03 6.33
N SER A 247 4.78 -15.66 7.21
CA SER A 247 5.21 -16.90 7.89
C SER A 247 6.54 -16.71 8.64
N ASP A 248 6.77 -15.55 9.24
CA ASP A 248 7.88 -15.35 10.18
C ASP A 248 7.59 -16.01 11.53
N TYR A 249 6.32 -16.03 11.94
CA TYR A 249 5.89 -16.58 13.21
C TYR A 249 4.69 -17.54 13.06
N LEU A 250 4.61 -18.50 13.98
CA LEU A 250 3.38 -19.18 14.34
C LEU A 250 2.87 -18.59 15.66
N GLY A 251 1.70 -17.95 15.62
CA GLY A 251 1.08 -17.38 16.80
C GLY A 251 0.43 -18.44 17.68
N THR A 252 0.51 -18.26 19.00
CA THR A 252 -0.11 -19.15 19.98
C THR A 252 -0.86 -18.35 21.03
N ILE A 253 -2.00 -18.89 21.46
CA ILE A 253 -2.78 -18.39 22.58
C ILE A 253 -3.43 -19.57 23.31
N ASP A 254 -3.26 -19.59 24.62
CA ASP A 254 -3.97 -20.42 25.59
C ASP A 254 -4.94 -19.49 26.34
N VAL A 255 -6.24 -19.82 26.32
CA VAL A 255 -7.28 -19.07 27.06
C VAL A 255 -7.97 -20.00 28.05
N ASN A 256 -8.00 -19.59 29.31
CA ASN A 256 -8.68 -20.30 30.38
C ASN A 256 -10.06 -19.67 30.60
N PHE A 257 -11.10 -20.50 30.52
CA PHE A 257 -12.48 -20.10 30.75
C PHE A 257 -13.02 -20.70 32.04
N ASP A 258 -13.87 -19.96 32.75
CA ASP A 258 -14.69 -20.53 33.81
C ASP A 258 -15.90 -21.33 33.25
N LYS A 259 -16.72 -21.86 34.16
CA LYS A 259 -17.93 -22.63 33.81
C LYS A 259 -19.00 -21.80 33.06
N GLU A 260 -18.98 -20.48 33.21
CA GLU A 260 -19.92 -19.56 32.55
C GLU A 260 -19.41 -19.14 31.17
N GLY A 261 -18.15 -19.45 30.84
CA GLY A 261 -17.50 -19.09 29.59
C GLY A 261 -16.72 -17.78 29.66
N LYS A 262 -16.44 -17.25 30.86
CA LYS A 262 -15.67 -16.01 31.02
C LYS A 262 -14.18 -16.30 31.09
N ILE A 263 -13.38 -15.42 30.50
CA ILE A 263 -11.91 -15.51 30.55
C ILE A 263 -11.41 -15.24 31.97
N VAL A 264 -10.66 -16.19 32.53
CA VAL A 264 -10.00 -16.09 33.85
C VAL A 264 -8.47 -16.09 33.74
N GLY A 265 -7.93 -16.29 32.55
CA GLY A 265 -6.51 -16.17 32.27
C GLY A 265 -6.21 -16.39 30.79
N GLN A 266 -5.13 -15.76 30.32
CA GLN A 266 -4.64 -15.90 28.96
C GLN A 266 -3.11 -15.89 28.97
N ALA A 267 -2.51 -16.63 28.04
CA ALA A 267 -1.09 -16.54 27.73
C ALA A 267 -0.89 -16.81 26.24
N GLY A 268 0.02 -16.10 25.61
CA GLY A 268 0.35 -16.30 24.20
C GLY A 268 1.77 -15.89 23.91
N GLN A 269 2.30 -16.41 22.80
CA GLN A 269 3.63 -16.07 22.30
C GLN A 269 3.69 -16.30 20.79
N LEU A 270 4.65 -15.63 20.16
CA LEU A 270 5.03 -15.87 18.77
C LEU A 270 6.19 -16.88 18.70
N ILE A 271 5.98 -17.98 17.99
CA ILE A 271 7.03 -18.97 17.74
C ILE A 271 7.74 -18.58 16.46
N LYS A 272 9.00 -18.11 16.57
CA LYS A 272 9.80 -17.72 15.40
C LYS A 272 10.11 -18.92 14.52
N LEU A 273 9.64 -18.89 13.28
CA LEU A 273 9.74 -20.02 12.37
C LEU A 273 11.16 -20.21 11.85
N SER A 274 11.94 -19.13 11.68
CA SER A 274 13.33 -19.21 11.23
C SER A 274 14.22 -20.10 12.11
N GLU A 275 13.87 -20.24 13.40
CA GLU A 275 14.61 -21.02 14.40
C GLU A 275 14.25 -22.51 14.42
N LYS A 276 13.23 -22.92 13.65
CA LYS A 276 12.81 -24.32 13.55
C LYS A 276 13.60 -25.07 12.48
N GLN A 277 13.65 -26.39 12.66
CA GLN A 277 14.15 -27.30 11.64
C GLN A 277 13.03 -27.61 10.63
N ASP A 278 13.42 -27.87 9.38
CA ASP A 278 12.48 -28.27 8.35
C ASP A 278 11.87 -29.64 8.65
N ASP A 279 10.56 -29.75 8.48
CA ASP A 279 9.90 -31.05 8.42
C ASP A 279 10.26 -31.76 7.11
N ALA A 280 10.82 -32.96 7.20
CA ALA A 280 11.36 -33.66 6.03
C ALA A 280 10.31 -33.99 4.95
N GLU A 281 9.06 -34.30 5.36
CA GLU A 281 7.97 -34.55 4.42
C GLU A 281 7.56 -33.24 3.73
N ALA A 282 7.36 -32.18 4.51
CA ALA A 282 7.00 -30.88 3.98
C ALA A 282 8.09 -30.30 3.07
N ALA A 283 9.38 -30.45 3.42
CA ALA A 283 10.49 -29.99 2.59
C ALA A 283 10.50 -30.68 1.22
N LYS A 284 10.23 -31.99 1.18
CA LYS A 284 10.12 -32.74 -0.08
C LYS A 284 8.92 -32.29 -0.92
N VAL A 285 7.79 -31.98 -0.28
CA VAL A 285 6.63 -31.41 -0.99
C VAL A 285 6.98 -30.01 -1.50
N LEU A 286 7.67 -29.19 -0.70
CA LEU A 286 8.08 -27.83 -1.08
C LEU A 286 8.99 -27.85 -2.28
N GLU A 287 9.92 -28.80 -2.37
CA GLU A 287 10.83 -28.97 -3.51
C GLU A 287 10.10 -29.05 -4.86
N THR A 288 8.91 -29.66 -4.90
CA THR A 288 8.11 -29.75 -6.13
C THR A 288 7.59 -28.40 -6.63
N TYR A 289 7.39 -27.44 -5.72
CA TYR A 289 6.95 -26.09 -6.04
C TYR A 289 8.15 -25.15 -6.18
N SER A 290 9.08 -25.19 -5.22
CA SER A 290 10.25 -24.31 -5.16
C SER A 290 11.19 -24.51 -6.35
N SER A 291 11.28 -25.70 -6.93
CA SER A 291 12.07 -25.93 -8.14
C SER A 291 11.56 -25.12 -9.33
N LYS A 292 10.23 -25.01 -9.50
CA LYS A 292 9.62 -24.21 -10.56
C LYS A 292 9.78 -22.72 -10.29
N ILE A 293 9.61 -22.32 -9.02
CA ILE A 293 9.87 -20.93 -8.61
C ILE A 293 11.33 -20.55 -8.84
N LYS A 294 12.28 -21.45 -8.56
CA LYS A 294 13.69 -21.24 -8.83
C LYS A 294 13.96 -21.06 -10.32
N GLU A 295 13.36 -21.87 -11.19
CA GLU A 295 13.47 -21.70 -12.65
C GLU A 295 12.99 -20.31 -13.09
N LEU A 296 11.86 -19.85 -12.56
CA LEU A 296 11.33 -18.50 -12.83
C LEU A 296 12.26 -17.40 -12.28
N LYS A 297 12.78 -17.57 -11.05
CA LYS A 297 13.73 -16.66 -10.42
C LYS A 297 15.04 -16.56 -11.19
N ASP A 298 15.52 -17.65 -11.78
CA ASP A 298 16.80 -17.66 -12.49
C ASP A 298 16.67 -17.23 -13.97
N THR A 299 15.45 -16.98 -14.45
CA THR A 299 15.21 -16.56 -15.83
C THR A 299 15.65 -15.10 -16.02
N GLN A 300 16.74 -14.88 -16.75
CA GLN A 300 17.27 -13.55 -17.02
C GLN A 300 16.38 -12.76 -17.98
N THR A 301 16.16 -11.47 -17.71
CA THR A 301 15.49 -10.56 -18.65
C THR A 301 16.41 -10.11 -19.79
N GLY A 302 17.73 -10.32 -19.63
CA GLY A 302 18.77 -9.80 -20.52
C GLY A 302 19.13 -8.33 -20.25
N ALA A 303 18.78 -7.81 -19.08
CA ALA A 303 19.12 -6.48 -18.59
C ALA A 303 19.85 -6.53 -17.25
N SER A 304 20.58 -5.47 -16.94
CA SER A 304 21.36 -5.34 -15.71
C SER A 304 21.15 -3.96 -15.08
N ALA A 305 20.83 -3.91 -13.78
CA ALA A 305 20.71 -2.70 -12.99
C ALA A 305 22.09 -2.22 -12.51
N VAL A 306 22.42 -0.95 -12.76
CA VAL A 306 23.72 -0.36 -12.38
C VAL A 306 23.86 -0.22 -10.86
N LYS A 307 22.73 -0.10 -10.16
CA LYS A 307 22.58 0.02 -8.70
C LYS A 307 21.27 -0.63 -8.28
N ALA A 308 21.13 -0.93 -6.99
CA ALA A 308 19.86 -1.40 -6.44
C ALA A 308 18.78 -0.32 -6.60
N LEU A 309 17.58 -0.74 -6.99
CA LEU A 309 16.39 0.09 -7.12
C LEU A 309 15.46 -0.20 -5.94
N GLU A 310 15.53 0.67 -4.93
CA GLU A 310 14.87 0.46 -3.63
C GLU A 310 13.36 0.76 -3.67
N THR A 311 12.61 0.09 -2.79
CA THR A 311 11.20 0.39 -2.45
C THR A 311 11.06 0.73 -0.96
N PRO A 312 11.48 1.93 -0.54
CA PRO A 312 11.51 2.28 0.87
C PRO A 312 10.09 2.36 1.46
N ARG A 313 9.99 2.07 2.76
CA ARG A 313 8.82 2.33 3.62
C ARG A 313 9.28 3.14 4.81
N ASP A 314 8.42 4.01 5.31
CA ASP A 314 8.81 4.97 6.34
C ASP A 314 8.83 4.38 7.77
N ALA A 315 8.24 3.19 7.94
CA ALA A 315 8.13 2.47 9.21
C ALA A 315 7.56 3.32 10.35
N GLY A 316 6.61 4.21 10.04
CA GLY A 316 5.97 5.11 11.01
C GLY A 316 6.75 6.41 11.27
N ASP A 317 7.92 6.60 10.65
CA ASP A 317 8.68 7.83 10.71
C ASP A 317 8.46 8.66 9.44
N ALA A 318 7.56 9.64 9.52
CA ALA A 318 7.16 10.47 8.39
C ALA A 318 8.33 11.22 7.71
N THR A 319 9.50 11.33 8.34
CA THR A 319 10.69 11.97 7.77
C THR A 319 11.48 11.08 6.81
N LYS A 320 11.26 9.75 6.85
CA LYS A 320 11.92 8.80 5.97
C LYS A 320 11.24 8.71 4.60
N PRO A 321 12.00 8.43 3.53
CA PRO A 321 11.42 8.24 2.20
C PRO A 321 10.48 7.03 2.18
N SER A 322 9.46 7.09 1.33
CA SER A 322 8.63 5.94 1.03
C SER A 322 8.11 5.95 -0.39
N VAL A 323 8.02 4.77 -1.02
CA VAL A 323 7.38 4.55 -2.32
C VAL A 323 5.89 4.99 -2.32
N ARG A 324 5.31 5.16 -1.14
CA ARG A 324 3.91 5.58 -0.91
C ARG A 324 3.74 7.07 -0.61
N LYS A 325 4.78 7.89 -0.75
CA LYS A 325 4.69 9.36 -0.57
C LYS A 325 5.79 10.18 -1.25
N ASN A 326 6.80 9.54 -1.84
CA ASN A 326 7.92 10.19 -2.53
C ASN A 326 8.14 9.57 -3.91
N GLU A 327 8.65 10.38 -4.84
CA GLU A 327 9.20 9.87 -6.12
C GLU A 327 10.30 8.85 -5.84
N THR A 328 10.29 7.73 -6.57
CA THR A 328 11.36 6.72 -6.52
C THR A 328 11.86 6.38 -7.92
N GLU A 329 13.12 5.94 -7.99
CA GLU A 329 13.74 5.54 -9.26
C GLU A 329 13.00 4.35 -9.90
N LEU A 330 12.54 3.40 -9.08
CA LEU A 330 11.75 2.26 -9.55
C LEU A 330 10.36 2.67 -10.02
N GLY A 331 9.70 3.62 -9.33
CA GLY A 331 8.42 4.18 -9.77
C GLY A 331 8.51 4.87 -11.13
N ASN A 332 9.60 5.63 -11.35
CA ASN A 332 9.90 6.22 -12.65
C ASN A 332 10.11 5.17 -13.74
N LEU A 333 10.92 4.13 -13.46
CA LEU A 333 11.18 3.04 -14.40
C LEU A 333 9.89 2.31 -14.82
N ILE A 334 9.03 1.99 -13.85
CA ILE A 334 7.76 1.29 -14.10
C ILE A 334 6.83 2.15 -14.96
N THR A 335 6.64 3.42 -14.59
CA THR A 335 5.74 4.31 -15.33
C THR A 335 6.28 4.63 -16.73
N ASP A 336 7.59 4.71 -16.92
CA ASP A 336 8.21 4.84 -18.24
C ASP A 336 7.93 3.61 -19.12
N GLY A 337 8.06 2.41 -18.55
CA GLY A 337 7.73 1.17 -19.24
C GLY A 337 6.25 1.06 -19.61
N MET A 338 5.35 1.46 -18.68
CA MET A 338 3.91 1.53 -18.94
C MET A 338 3.58 2.51 -20.06
N LEU A 339 4.16 3.71 -20.04
CA LEU A 339 3.93 4.71 -21.08
C LEU A 339 4.49 4.26 -22.43
N SER A 340 5.68 3.66 -22.44
CA SER A 340 6.30 3.11 -23.65
C SER A 340 5.41 2.04 -24.29
N LYS A 341 4.96 1.07 -23.49
CA LYS A 341 4.07 0.00 -23.99
C LYS A 341 2.72 0.55 -24.44
N ALA A 342 2.11 1.46 -23.68
CA ALA A 342 0.83 2.06 -24.06
C ALA A 342 0.89 2.77 -25.42
N LYS A 343 2.02 3.42 -25.75
CA LYS A 343 2.23 4.09 -27.05
C LYS A 343 2.27 3.14 -28.24
N GLU A 344 2.59 1.86 -28.04
CA GLU A 344 2.52 0.84 -29.09
C GLU A 344 1.06 0.58 -29.52
N PHE A 345 0.11 0.70 -28.58
CA PHE A 345 -1.32 0.46 -28.81
C PHE A 345 -2.10 1.75 -29.10
N ASN A 346 -1.76 2.83 -28.41
CA ASN A 346 -2.37 4.14 -28.58
C ASN A 346 -1.28 5.22 -28.58
N LYS A 347 -0.94 5.73 -29.76
CA LYS A 347 0.11 6.74 -29.95
C LYS A 347 -0.20 8.08 -29.26
N ASP A 348 -1.44 8.31 -28.87
CA ASP A 348 -1.86 9.51 -28.15
C ASP A 348 -1.61 9.40 -26.64
N ALA A 349 -1.19 8.23 -26.13
CA ALA A 349 -0.79 8.04 -24.74
C ALA A 349 0.42 8.93 -24.40
N VAL A 350 0.23 9.83 -23.45
CA VAL A 350 1.24 10.83 -23.06
C VAL A 350 1.58 10.82 -21.58
N ILE A 351 0.75 10.22 -20.74
CA ILE A 351 0.94 10.14 -19.29
C ILE A 351 0.82 8.68 -18.85
N ALA A 352 1.60 8.27 -17.85
CA ALA A 352 1.36 7.01 -17.14
C ALA A 352 1.37 7.19 -15.63
N PHE A 353 0.55 6.39 -14.95
CA PHE A 353 0.41 6.35 -13.50
C PHE A 353 0.62 4.94 -12.96
N GLN A 354 1.32 4.85 -11.83
CA GLN A 354 1.44 3.64 -11.04
C GLN A 354 1.27 3.98 -9.56
N ASN A 355 0.26 3.41 -8.90
CA ASN A 355 0.08 3.56 -7.47
C ASN A 355 1.24 2.87 -6.70
N GLY A 356 1.78 3.55 -5.70
CA GLY A 356 2.92 3.08 -4.89
C GLY A 356 2.61 1.82 -4.10
N GLY A 357 1.33 1.58 -3.76
CA GLY A 357 0.84 0.35 -3.15
C GLY A 357 1.02 -0.88 -4.03
N GLY A 358 1.04 -0.69 -5.36
CA GLY A 358 1.28 -1.74 -6.35
C GLY A 358 2.75 -2.17 -6.49
N ILE A 359 3.71 -1.36 -6.01
CA ILE A 359 5.15 -1.64 -6.10
C ILE A 359 5.61 -2.30 -4.79
N ARG A 360 5.94 -3.60 -4.84
CA ARG A 360 6.04 -4.44 -3.63
C ARG A 360 7.46 -4.78 -3.19
N ALA A 361 8.43 -4.71 -4.08
CA ALA A 361 9.83 -5.03 -3.80
C ALA A 361 10.76 -4.19 -4.68
N GLY A 362 12.04 -4.16 -4.30
CA GLY A 362 13.10 -3.55 -5.08
C GLY A 362 13.67 -4.49 -6.14
N ILE A 363 14.63 -3.99 -6.90
CA ILE A 363 15.48 -4.77 -7.82
C ILE A 363 16.92 -4.65 -7.34
N ASP A 364 17.62 -5.77 -7.22
CA ASP A 364 19.00 -5.77 -6.76
C ASP A 364 19.95 -5.21 -7.83
N GLN A 365 21.14 -4.78 -7.42
CA GLN A 365 22.19 -4.42 -8.37
C GLN A 365 22.65 -5.66 -9.15
N GLY A 366 22.78 -5.54 -10.47
CA GLY A 366 23.27 -6.60 -11.35
C GLY A 366 22.18 -7.12 -12.29
N GLU A 367 22.33 -8.36 -12.74
CA GLU A 367 21.41 -8.99 -13.70
C GLU A 367 19.98 -9.02 -13.17
N ILE A 368 19.05 -8.43 -13.92
CA ILE A 368 17.64 -8.38 -13.57
C ILE A 368 16.98 -9.67 -14.04
N THR A 369 16.35 -10.35 -13.10
CA THR A 369 15.64 -11.61 -13.34
C THR A 369 14.14 -11.42 -13.46
N LEU A 370 13.47 -12.35 -14.13
CA LEU A 370 12.00 -12.40 -14.17
C LEU A 370 11.42 -12.57 -12.76
N GLY A 371 12.13 -13.25 -11.86
CA GLY A 371 11.71 -13.38 -10.46
C GLY A 371 11.66 -12.05 -9.73
N GLU A 372 12.64 -11.18 -9.93
CA GLU A 372 12.60 -9.81 -9.40
C GLU A 372 11.43 -9.03 -9.98
N ILE A 373 11.26 -9.03 -11.31
CA ILE A 373 10.16 -8.32 -11.97
C ILE A 373 8.78 -8.73 -11.42
N LEU A 374 8.55 -10.03 -11.27
CA LEU A 374 7.31 -10.57 -10.72
C LEU A 374 7.14 -10.28 -9.23
N THR A 375 8.23 -10.14 -8.48
CA THR A 375 8.17 -9.76 -7.05
C THR A 375 7.87 -8.25 -6.90
N VAL A 376 8.35 -7.42 -7.82
CA VAL A 376 8.06 -5.97 -7.87
C VAL A 376 6.56 -5.74 -8.14
N LEU A 377 5.96 -6.43 -9.12
CA LEU A 377 4.55 -6.31 -9.54
C LEU A 377 3.81 -7.66 -9.43
N PRO A 378 3.45 -8.11 -8.21
CA PRO A 378 3.01 -9.50 -7.99
C PRO A 378 1.52 -9.74 -8.24
N PHE A 379 0.72 -8.70 -8.43
CA PHE A 379 -0.74 -8.84 -8.53
C PHE A 379 -1.21 -9.31 -9.90
N GLY A 380 -0.36 -9.19 -10.93
CA GLY A 380 -0.72 -9.54 -12.30
C GLY A 380 -1.85 -8.66 -12.83
N ASN A 381 -1.84 -7.36 -12.49
CA ASN A 381 -2.78 -6.42 -13.10
C ASN A 381 -2.50 -6.34 -14.60
N THR A 382 -3.50 -5.91 -15.36
CA THR A 382 -3.33 -5.59 -16.77
C THR A 382 -3.07 -4.10 -16.98
N LEU A 383 -2.40 -3.75 -18.08
CA LEU A 383 -2.25 -2.37 -18.52
C LEU A 383 -3.56 -1.88 -19.13
N ALA A 384 -4.03 -0.73 -18.65
CA ALA A 384 -5.19 -0.05 -19.17
C ALA A 384 -4.81 1.35 -19.69
N THR A 385 -5.57 1.83 -20.67
CA THR A 385 -5.53 3.23 -21.10
C THR A 385 -6.87 3.89 -20.84
N MET A 386 -6.82 5.17 -20.45
CA MET A 386 -7.99 5.96 -20.07
C MET A 386 -7.94 7.30 -20.78
N LYS A 387 -9.10 7.82 -21.16
CA LYS A 387 -9.25 9.19 -21.63
C LYS A 387 -9.73 10.08 -20.49
N LEU A 388 -8.90 11.01 -20.05
CA LEU A 388 -9.18 11.91 -18.94
C LEU A 388 -9.00 13.37 -19.34
N THR A 389 -9.85 14.25 -18.81
CA THR A 389 -9.63 15.69 -18.91
C THR A 389 -8.50 16.14 -17.98
N GLY A 390 -7.86 17.28 -18.24
CA GLY A 390 -6.88 17.84 -17.31
C GLY A 390 -7.44 18.09 -15.91
N ALA A 391 -8.71 18.47 -15.80
CA ALA A 391 -9.39 18.61 -14.50
C ALA A 391 -9.46 17.27 -13.75
N GLU A 392 -9.80 16.17 -14.44
CA GLU A 392 -9.84 14.83 -13.85
C GLU A 392 -8.45 14.31 -13.45
N ILE A 393 -7.41 14.66 -14.23
CA ILE A 393 -6.02 14.37 -13.86
C ILE A 393 -5.64 15.12 -12.59
N ASN A 394 -5.99 16.41 -12.47
CA ASN A 394 -5.72 17.18 -11.27
C ASN A 394 -6.44 16.61 -10.05
N GLU A 395 -7.71 16.20 -10.20
CA GLU A 395 -8.48 15.52 -9.15
C GLU A 395 -7.80 14.22 -8.68
N ALA A 396 -7.30 13.41 -9.62
CA ALA A 396 -6.52 12.21 -9.27
C ALA A 396 -5.22 12.54 -8.52
N LEU A 397 -4.50 13.59 -8.93
CA LEU A 397 -3.28 14.01 -8.24
C LEU A 397 -3.56 14.55 -6.83
N GLU A 398 -4.66 15.27 -6.63
CA GLU A 398 -5.11 15.70 -5.30
C GLU A 398 -5.40 14.51 -4.38
N HIS A 399 -6.06 13.47 -4.91
CA HIS A 399 -6.30 12.23 -4.17
C HIS A 399 -4.98 11.51 -3.82
N SER A 400 -4.07 11.37 -4.80
CA SER A 400 -2.75 10.76 -4.65
C SER A 400 -1.98 11.32 -3.45
N VAL A 401 -1.99 12.64 -3.27
CA VAL A 401 -1.26 13.33 -2.20
C VAL A 401 -2.12 13.69 -0.98
N SER A 402 -3.34 13.19 -0.87
CA SER A 402 -4.32 13.57 0.19
C SER A 402 -3.87 13.22 1.61
N LEU A 403 -3.10 12.15 1.80
CA LEU A 403 -2.58 11.74 3.11
C LEU A 403 -1.18 12.27 3.43
N ALA A 404 -0.50 12.91 2.48
CA ALA A 404 0.84 13.46 2.68
C ALA A 404 0.89 14.35 3.95
N PRO A 405 1.96 14.30 4.77
CA PRO A 405 3.19 13.52 4.58
C PRO A 405 3.11 12.05 5.06
N LYS A 406 1.92 11.52 5.39
CA LYS A 406 1.76 10.10 5.69
C LYS A 406 1.78 9.27 4.41
N GLU A 407 2.11 7.99 4.54
CA GLU A 407 2.04 7.05 3.42
C GLU A 407 0.61 6.88 2.88
N ASN A 408 0.49 6.79 1.56
CA ASN A 408 -0.74 6.45 0.85
C ASN A 408 -0.45 5.35 -0.19
N GLY A 409 -1.17 4.23 -0.13
CA GLY A 409 -1.10 3.20 -1.18
C GLY A 409 -1.39 3.78 -2.57
N GLY A 410 -2.33 4.72 -2.64
CA GLY A 410 -2.71 5.44 -3.85
C GLY A 410 -1.75 6.54 -4.31
N PHE A 411 -0.58 6.73 -3.69
CA PHE A 411 0.39 7.72 -4.19
C PHE A 411 0.86 7.35 -5.61
N LEU A 412 0.59 8.21 -6.59
CA LEU A 412 0.90 7.97 -8.00
C LEU A 412 2.34 8.36 -8.33
N HIS A 413 3.13 7.37 -8.73
CA HIS A 413 4.30 7.59 -9.57
C HIS A 413 3.86 8.00 -10.97
N VAL A 414 4.66 8.81 -11.66
CA VAL A 414 4.25 9.43 -12.93
C VAL A 414 5.33 9.32 -14.01
N SER A 415 4.89 9.17 -15.26
CA SER A 415 5.70 9.39 -16.47
C SER A 415 4.98 10.31 -17.45
N GLY A 416 5.74 11.04 -18.25
CA GLY A 416 5.20 11.99 -19.23
C GLY A 416 4.62 13.27 -18.62
N MET A 417 4.83 13.50 -17.33
CA MET A 417 4.44 14.72 -16.63
C MET A 417 5.33 15.01 -15.43
N LYS A 418 5.23 16.23 -14.90
CA LYS A 418 5.75 16.64 -13.59
C LYS A 418 4.67 17.36 -12.81
N PHE A 419 4.68 17.23 -11.49
CA PHE A 419 3.82 18.04 -10.63
C PHE A 419 4.49 18.42 -9.31
N SER A 420 4.02 19.53 -8.74
CA SER A 420 4.41 20.00 -7.40
C SER A 420 3.17 20.15 -6.53
N TYR A 421 3.28 19.83 -5.26
CA TYR A 421 2.18 19.94 -4.28
C TYR A 421 2.70 20.44 -2.93
N ASP A 422 1.83 21.02 -2.11
CA ASP A 422 2.15 21.48 -0.76
C ASP A 422 1.41 20.62 0.26
N SER A 423 2.11 19.69 0.91
CA SER A 423 1.52 18.81 1.92
C SER A 423 1.02 19.52 3.18
N SER A 424 1.39 20.78 3.40
CA SER A 424 0.88 21.57 4.52
C SER A 424 -0.55 22.12 4.29
N LYS A 425 -1.02 22.13 3.04
CA LYS A 425 -2.38 22.55 2.68
C LYS A 425 -3.42 21.48 2.99
N GLU A 426 -4.67 21.91 3.08
CA GLU A 426 -5.83 21.01 3.23
C GLU A 426 -5.91 20.06 2.02
N ALA A 427 -6.21 18.78 2.29
CA ALA A 427 -6.41 17.78 1.24
C ALA A 427 -7.48 18.24 0.23
N GLY A 428 -7.21 18.01 -1.06
CA GLY A 428 -8.04 18.54 -2.16
C GLY A 428 -7.60 19.92 -2.67
N ASN A 429 -6.66 20.59 -1.99
CA ASN A 429 -6.07 21.87 -2.43
C ASN A 429 -4.53 21.86 -2.31
N ARG A 430 -3.90 20.71 -2.52
CA ARG A 430 -2.46 20.51 -2.32
C ARG A 430 -1.68 20.68 -3.61
N VAL A 431 -2.22 20.29 -4.76
CA VAL A 431 -1.52 20.37 -6.05
C VAL A 431 -1.36 21.84 -6.44
N THR A 432 -0.12 22.25 -6.71
CA THR A 432 0.23 23.66 -6.98
C THR A 432 0.60 23.91 -8.43
N LYS A 433 1.18 22.92 -9.11
CA LYS A 433 1.59 23.02 -10.51
C LYS A 433 1.58 21.64 -11.14
N VAL A 434 1.08 21.55 -12.37
CA VAL A 434 1.14 20.33 -13.18
C VAL A 434 1.58 20.68 -14.59
N GLU A 435 2.57 19.94 -15.10
CA GLU A 435 3.13 20.12 -16.43
C GLU A 435 3.16 18.78 -17.17
N VAL A 436 2.68 18.75 -18.41
CA VAL A 436 2.64 17.56 -19.26
C VAL A 436 3.68 17.69 -20.36
N LEU A 437 4.40 16.60 -20.62
CA LEU A 437 5.37 16.52 -21.70
C LEU A 437 4.65 16.37 -23.05
N GLY A 438 4.79 17.36 -23.91
CA GLY A 438 4.29 17.33 -25.28
C GLY A 438 5.08 16.36 -26.16
N GLN A 439 4.49 16.01 -27.32
CA GLN A 439 5.18 15.19 -28.34
C GLN A 439 6.41 15.89 -28.93
N ASP A 440 6.51 17.22 -28.79
CA ASP A 440 7.67 18.03 -29.19
C ASP A 440 8.82 18.00 -28.15
N GLY A 441 8.65 17.27 -27.05
CA GLY A 441 9.64 17.15 -25.99
C GLY A 441 9.65 18.33 -25.01
N THR A 442 8.68 19.24 -25.08
CA THR A 442 8.57 20.39 -24.18
C THR A 442 7.49 20.18 -23.12
N TYR A 443 7.73 20.69 -21.91
CA TYR A 443 6.70 20.70 -20.87
C TYR A 443 5.78 21.90 -21.05
N SER A 444 4.48 21.66 -20.91
CA SER A 444 3.43 22.69 -20.94
C SER A 444 2.49 22.48 -19.77
N GLU A 445 1.91 23.57 -19.25
CA GLU A 445 0.95 23.50 -18.15
C GLU A 445 -0.26 22.61 -18.52
N LEU A 446 -0.77 21.88 -17.54
CA LEU A 446 -1.95 21.03 -17.73
C LEU A 446 -3.18 21.87 -18.09
N ASP A 447 -3.73 21.64 -19.27
CA ASP A 447 -4.97 22.29 -19.69
C ASP A 447 -6.16 21.52 -19.10
N ALA A 448 -6.89 22.17 -18.19
CA ALA A 448 -8.01 21.58 -17.48
C ALA A 448 -9.11 21.01 -18.40
N THR A 449 -9.28 21.56 -19.61
CA THR A 449 -10.35 21.20 -20.55
C THR A 449 -9.90 20.19 -21.61
N LYS A 450 -8.59 20.06 -21.84
CA LYS A 450 -8.04 19.14 -22.82
C LYS A 450 -8.16 17.69 -22.35
N GLU A 451 -8.47 16.79 -23.28
CA GLU A 451 -8.43 15.33 -23.06
C GLU A 451 -7.00 14.81 -23.29
N TYR A 452 -6.55 13.94 -22.39
CA TYR A 452 -5.28 13.25 -22.42
C TYR A 452 -5.52 11.74 -22.37
N VAL A 453 -4.71 10.97 -23.10
CA VAL A 453 -4.68 9.52 -22.96
C VAL A 453 -3.63 9.16 -21.91
N VAL A 454 -4.10 8.48 -20.87
CA VAL A 454 -3.34 8.12 -19.67
C VAL A 454 -3.26 6.61 -19.56
N ALA A 455 -2.07 6.06 -19.34
CA ALA A 455 -1.87 4.64 -19.03
C ALA A 455 -1.85 4.42 -17.52
N THR A 456 -2.41 3.31 -17.04
CA THR A 456 -2.33 2.89 -15.65
C THR A 456 -2.56 1.38 -15.55
N ASN A 457 -2.39 0.78 -14.37
CA ASN A 457 -2.83 -0.60 -14.13
C ASN A 457 -4.36 -0.68 -13.97
N ALA A 458 -4.96 -1.83 -14.32
CA ALA A 458 -6.41 -2.01 -14.35
C ALA A 458 -7.08 -1.90 -12.97
N PHE A 459 -6.38 -2.22 -11.88
CA PHE A 459 -6.88 -2.01 -10.52
C PHE A 459 -7.16 -0.52 -10.28
N THR A 460 -6.16 0.34 -10.50
CA THR A 460 -6.30 1.79 -10.36
C THR A 460 -7.29 2.35 -11.39
N ALA A 461 -7.31 1.85 -12.63
CA ALA A 461 -8.24 2.29 -13.67
C ALA A 461 -9.72 2.09 -13.30
N LYS A 462 -10.02 1.02 -12.54
CA LYS A 462 -11.37 0.69 -12.04
C LYS A 462 -11.73 1.44 -10.76
N GLY A 463 -10.82 2.27 -10.24
CA GLY A 463 -11.00 3.07 -9.03
C GLY A 463 -10.41 2.48 -7.76
N GLY A 464 -9.58 1.43 -7.86
CA GLY A 464 -8.82 0.92 -6.73
C GLY A 464 -7.98 2.02 -6.06
N ASP A 465 -7.64 1.86 -4.78
CA ASP A 465 -7.06 2.90 -3.90
C ASP A 465 -7.92 4.17 -3.77
N GLY A 466 -9.23 4.10 -4.06
CA GLY A 466 -10.16 5.21 -3.89
C GLY A 466 -10.16 6.25 -5.02
N PHE A 467 -9.60 5.93 -6.19
CA PHE A 467 -9.61 6.80 -7.37
C PHE A 467 -11.00 6.89 -8.03
N THR A 468 -11.95 7.56 -7.37
CA THR A 468 -13.34 7.71 -7.82
C THR A 468 -13.46 8.36 -9.21
N VAL A 469 -12.56 9.29 -9.54
CA VAL A 469 -12.49 9.91 -10.87
C VAL A 469 -12.15 8.89 -11.97
N PHE A 470 -11.29 7.91 -11.68
CA PHE A 470 -10.99 6.82 -12.62
C PHE A 470 -12.13 5.83 -12.71
N LYS A 471 -12.76 5.46 -11.59
CA LYS A 471 -13.98 4.65 -11.57
C LYS A 471 -15.07 5.23 -12.46
N LYS A 472 -15.32 6.54 -12.33
CA LYS A 472 -16.29 7.25 -13.17
C LYS A 472 -15.94 7.14 -14.66
N ALA A 473 -14.67 7.35 -15.02
CA ALA A 473 -14.22 7.18 -16.40
C ALA A 473 -14.42 5.74 -16.90
N TYR A 474 -14.18 4.73 -16.06
CA TYR A 474 -14.43 3.32 -16.36
C TYR A 474 -15.90 3.03 -16.61
N GLU A 475 -16.80 3.48 -15.73
CA GLU A 475 -18.25 3.31 -15.84
C GLU A 475 -18.84 4.02 -17.08
N GLU A 476 -18.25 5.14 -17.48
CA GLU A 476 -18.59 5.87 -18.70
C GLU A 476 -18.00 5.24 -19.98
N GLY A 477 -17.25 4.14 -19.87
CA GLY A 477 -16.67 3.42 -21.01
C GLY A 477 -15.45 4.11 -21.63
N ARG A 478 -14.77 4.99 -20.88
CA ARG A 478 -13.56 5.73 -21.33
C ARG A 478 -12.25 4.98 -21.04
N VAL A 479 -12.34 3.76 -20.52
CA VAL A 479 -11.18 2.91 -20.19
C VAL A 479 -11.13 1.72 -21.14
N THR A 480 -9.93 1.45 -21.67
CA THR A 480 -9.62 0.27 -22.48
C THR A 480 -8.55 -0.54 -21.77
N ASP A 481 -8.92 -1.74 -21.31
CA ASP A 481 -7.97 -2.75 -20.84
C ASP A 481 -7.26 -3.39 -22.03
N ILE A 482 -5.93 -3.31 -22.07
CA ILE A 482 -5.10 -3.85 -23.16
C ILE A 482 -4.88 -5.36 -22.95
N GLY A 483 -5.11 -5.88 -21.73
CA GLY A 483 -4.99 -7.30 -21.41
C GLY A 483 -3.55 -7.79 -21.24
N LEU A 484 -2.56 -6.89 -21.32
CA LEU A 484 -1.14 -7.20 -21.09
C LEU A 484 -0.81 -7.08 -19.62
N ALA A 485 -0.15 -8.07 -19.04
CA ALA A 485 0.21 -8.01 -17.64
C ALA A 485 1.26 -6.92 -17.37
N ASP A 486 1.08 -6.20 -16.27
CA ASP A 486 1.94 -5.09 -15.82
C ASP A 486 3.42 -5.49 -15.69
N TRP A 487 3.69 -6.66 -15.12
CA TRP A 487 5.03 -7.22 -15.00
C TRP A 487 5.67 -7.56 -16.35
N GLU A 488 4.88 -7.92 -17.38
CA GLU A 488 5.43 -8.14 -18.73
C GLU A 488 5.89 -6.84 -19.36
N ASN A 489 5.16 -5.75 -19.13
CA ASN A 489 5.54 -4.44 -19.63
C ASN A 489 6.85 -3.98 -19.00
N LEU A 490 7.02 -4.19 -17.69
CA LEU A 490 8.27 -3.90 -17.00
C LEU A 490 9.42 -4.79 -17.52
N ARG A 491 9.20 -6.11 -17.64
CA ARG A 491 10.18 -7.08 -18.18
C ARG A 491 10.68 -6.66 -19.56
N ASP A 492 9.75 -6.38 -20.47
CA ASP A 492 10.09 -6.05 -21.86
C ASP A 492 10.82 -4.71 -21.92
N TYR A 493 10.36 -3.71 -21.16
CA TYR A 493 11.00 -2.41 -21.11
C TYR A 493 12.43 -2.48 -20.56
N VAL A 494 12.67 -3.18 -19.45
CA VAL A 494 14.05 -3.33 -18.94
C VAL A 494 14.91 -4.12 -19.93
N SER A 495 14.36 -5.14 -20.58
CA SER A 495 15.08 -5.91 -21.61
C SER A 495 15.50 -5.06 -22.79
N GLU A 496 14.66 -4.10 -23.21
CA GLU A 496 14.99 -3.13 -24.26
C GLU A 496 16.12 -2.19 -23.84
N LEU A 497 16.13 -1.73 -22.58
CA LEU A 497 17.16 -0.84 -22.05
C LEU A 497 18.54 -1.49 -21.97
N LYS A 498 18.61 -2.81 -21.72
CA LYS A 498 19.84 -3.60 -21.43
C LYS A 498 20.60 -3.16 -20.18
N THR A 499 20.87 -1.87 -20.01
CA THR A 499 21.46 -1.27 -18.81
C THR A 499 20.44 -0.35 -18.17
N VAL A 500 20.00 -0.71 -16.96
CA VAL A 500 18.95 0.00 -16.22
C VAL A 500 19.62 0.92 -15.19
N ASN A 501 19.42 2.23 -15.34
CA ASN A 501 19.94 3.25 -14.43
C ASN A 501 18.99 4.45 -14.33
N PRO A 502 17.75 4.26 -13.84
CA PRO A 502 16.82 5.35 -13.60
C PRO A 502 17.36 6.30 -12.52
N SER A 503 16.81 7.51 -12.51
CA SER A 503 17.10 8.55 -11.52
C SER A 503 15.82 9.22 -11.05
N ILE A 504 15.89 9.87 -9.89
CA ILE A 504 14.88 10.84 -9.45
C ILE A 504 15.06 12.12 -10.26
N GLU A 505 14.03 12.54 -10.97
CA GLU A 505 14.09 13.63 -11.96
C GLU A 505 13.27 14.87 -11.55
N GLY A 506 12.74 14.84 -10.33
CA GLY A 506 11.82 15.86 -9.82
C GLY A 506 10.50 15.84 -10.59
N ARG A 507 10.02 14.64 -10.95
CA ARG A 507 8.67 14.44 -11.49
C ARG A 507 7.61 14.74 -10.43
N ILE A 508 7.93 14.53 -9.15
CA ILE A 508 7.01 14.76 -8.05
C ILE A 508 7.73 15.52 -6.94
N LYS A 509 7.22 16.71 -6.58
CA LYS A 509 7.86 17.56 -5.59
C LYS A 509 6.88 18.08 -4.54
N ASP A 510 7.13 17.71 -3.28
CA ASP A 510 6.51 18.40 -2.14
C ASP A 510 7.22 19.73 -1.91
N VAL A 511 6.48 20.83 -1.89
CA VAL A 511 6.96 22.19 -1.65
C VAL A 511 6.63 22.68 -0.24
N ALA A 512 6.02 21.86 0.61
CA ALA A 512 5.77 22.21 2.00
C ALA A 512 7.08 22.62 2.71
N GLY A 513 7.08 23.79 3.36
CA GLY A 513 8.26 24.34 4.02
C GLY A 513 9.27 25.03 3.09
N SER A 514 9.14 24.89 1.77
CA SER A 514 9.71 25.86 0.83
C SER A 514 8.68 26.98 0.66
N ASN A 515 8.89 28.12 1.31
CA ASN A 515 8.10 29.33 1.03
C ASN A 515 8.31 29.69 -0.45
N THR A 516 7.45 29.20 -1.34
CA THR A 516 7.49 29.46 -2.78
C THR A 516 6.91 30.83 -3.11
N ASP A 517 6.08 31.40 -2.23
CA ASP A 517 5.69 32.80 -2.33
C ASP A 517 6.84 33.69 -1.84
N PRO A 518 7.43 34.52 -2.73
CA PRO A 518 8.50 35.40 -2.31
C PRO A 518 7.95 36.44 -1.32
N THR A 519 8.63 36.57 -0.18
CA THR A 519 8.34 37.65 0.76
C THR A 519 8.86 38.96 0.16
N VAL A 520 7.99 39.94 -0.01
CA VAL A 520 8.40 41.28 -0.44
C VAL A 520 9.07 41.99 0.73
N VAL A 521 10.35 42.32 0.58
CA VAL A 521 11.16 43.01 1.58
C VAL A 521 11.48 44.40 1.05
N LEU A 522 11.15 45.43 1.83
CA LEU A 522 11.57 46.80 1.51
C LEU A 522 13.10 46.88 1.58
N ALA A 523 13.76 47.53 0.61
CA ALA A 523 15.22 47.59 0.56
C ALA A 523 15.87 48.11 1.86
N LYS A 524 15.23 49.07 2.54
CA LYS A 524 15.67 49.60 3.84
C LYS A 524 15.69 48.55 4.96
N ASP A 525 14.90 47.49 4.83
CA ASP A 525 14.73 46.42 5.81
C ASP A 525 15.45 45.13 5.37
N PHE A 526 16.17 45.16 4.24
CA PHE A 526 16.86 44.00 3.69
C PHE A 526 18.07 43.58 4.54
N GLY A 527 18.88 44.56 4.94
CA GLY A 527 20.16 44.35 5.60
C GLY A 527 20.14 44.37 7.12
N GLY A 528 21.13 43.71 7.71
CA GLY A 528 21.50 43.81 9.13
C GLY A 528 22.74 44.70 9.32
N THR A 529 23.61 44.31 10.25
CA THR A 529 24.92 44.96 10.47
C THR A 529 26.04 44.04 10.00
N ALA A 530 27.25 44.55 9.79
CA ALA A 530 28.40 43.74 9.37
C ALA A 530 28.71 42.56 10.33
N ASP A 531 28.48 42.75 11.64
CA ASP A 531 28.71 41.71 12.66
C ASP A 531 27.49 40.80 12.87
N ALA A 532 26.32 41.19 12.34
CA ALA A 532 25.08 40.43 12.43
C ALA A 532 24.24 40.62 11.15
N PRO A 533 24.57 39.92 10.06
CA PRO A 533 23.78 39.92 8.83
C PRO A 533 22.35 39.46 9.10
N LYS A 534 21.38 40.05 8.39
CA LYS A 534 19.97 39.67 8.53
C LYS A 534 19.68 38.42 7.70
N THR A 535 19.12 37.39 8.34
CA THR A 535 18.71 36.16 7.65
C THR A 535 17.25 36.24 7.22
N HIS A 536 16.98 35.98 5.94
CA HIS A 536 15.64 35.79 5.38
C HIS A 536 15.45 34.30 5.05
N GLU A 537 14.38 33.70 5.55
CA GLU A 537 14.04 32.30 5.29
C GLU A 537 13.07 32.22 4.09
N GLY A 538 13.42 31.44 3.06
CA GLY A 538 12.64 31.32 1.82
C GLY A 538 12.98 32.37 0.75
N ASN A 539 12.14 32.45 -0.28
CA ASN A 539 12.34 33.36 -1.41
C ASN A 539 12.02 34.81 -1.01
N VAL A 540 12.79 35.77 -1.55
CA VAL A 540 12.66 37.21 -1.26
C VAL A 540 12.61 38.02 -2.55
N VAL A 541 11.73 39.01 -2.61
CA VAL A 541 11.71 40.04 -3.66
C VAL A 541 12.05 41.40 -3.05
N VAL A 542 12.97 42.12 -3.68
CA VAL A 542 13.36 43.48 -3.27
C VAL A 542 13.28 44.43 -4.46
N ASP A 543 12.49 45.49 -4.33
CA ASP A 543 12.54 46.63 -5.24
C ASP A 543 13.72 47.54 -4.88
N ILE A 544 14.65 47.69 -5.81
CA ILE A 544 15.88 48.49 -5.63
C ILE A 544 15.85 49.82 -6.37
N THR A 545 14.66 50.31 -6.73
CA THR A 545 14.50 51.62 -7.37
C THR A 545 15.07 52.72 -6.47
N ASP A 546 15.99 53.51 -7.02
CA ASP A 546 16.71 54.60 -6.32
C ASP A 546 17.51 54.18 -5.07
N ILE A 547 17.81 52.88 -4.92
CA ILE A 547 18.63 52.35 -3.83
C ILE A 547 20.08 52.19 -4.30
N ALA A 548 21.05 52.68 -3.53
CA ALA A 548 22.46 52.63 -3.91
C ALA A 548 23.15 51.28 -3.56
N SER A 549 22.66 50.57 -2.55
CA SER A 549 23.24 49.28 -2.15
C SER A 549 22.27 48.37 -1.40
N LEU A 550 22.56 47.06 -1.44
CA LEU A 550 22.02 46.06 -0.52
C LEU A 550 23.17 45.45 0.27
N GLU A 551 23.05 45.41 1.60
CA GLU A 551 24.17 45.09 2.47
C GLU A 551 23.81 44.11 3.60
N ASN A 552 24.76 43.30 4.03
CA ASN A 552 24.73 42.50 5.27
C ASN A 552 23.48 41.60 5.41
N ALA A 553 23.26 40.67 4.47
CA ALA A 553 22.10 39.77 4.50
C ALA A 553 22.41 38.35 4.00
N VAL A 554 21.66 37.36 4.49
CA VAL A 554 21.66 35.97 4.03
C VAL A 554 20.24 35.59 3.62
N VAL A 555 20.04 35.15 2.38
CA VAL A 555 18.75 34.68 1.87
C VAL A 555 18.81 33.17 1.69
N LYS A 556 18.05 32.42 2.51
CA LYS A 556 17.95 30.95 2.43
C LYS A 556 16.87 30.52 1.43
N GLY A 557 17.02 31.00 0.20
CA GLY A 557 16.08 30.85 -0.91
C GLY A 557 16.53 31.69 -2.10
N ASN A 558 15.61 31.94 -3.05
CA ASN A 558 15.88 32.80 -4.20
C ASN A 558 15.77 34.28 -3.80
N LEU A 559 16.63 35.13 -4.38
CA LEU A 559 16.52 36.58 -4.31
C LEU A 559 16.15 37.14 -5.68
N THR A 560 15.01 37.79 -5.82
CA THR A 560 14.60 38.50 -7.04
C THR A 560 14.72 40.00 -6.84
N LEU A 561 15.45 40.68 -7.73
CA LEU A 561 15.59 42.13 -7.74
C LEU A 561 14.70 42.74 -8.83
N THR A 562 13.94 43.77 -8.45
CA THR A 562 13.06 44.49 -9.35
C THR A 562 13.33 45.99 -9.31
N GLY A 563 12.83 46.72 -10.30
CA GLY A 563 12.91 48.19 -10.32
C GLY A 563 14.07 48.73 -11.15
N THR A 564 14.39 50.01 -10.96
CA THR A 564 15.45 50.70 -11.72
C THR A 564 16.52 51.23 -10.78
N PRO A 565 17.63 50.49 -10.57
CA PRO A 565 18.71 50.95 -9.71
C PRO A 565 19.51 52.10 -10.36
N PRO A 566 20.20 52.92 -9.55
CA PRO A 566 21.19 53.85 -10.05
C PRO A 566 22.40 53.11 -10.67
N ASP A 567 23.11 53.77 -11.59
CA ASP A 567 24.22 53.16 -12.35
C ASP A 567 25.39 52.65 -11.48
N ASN A 568 25.45 53.08 -10.20
CA ASN A 568 26.48 52.72 -9.24
C ASN A 568 25.98 51.77 -8.13
N PHE A 569 24.91 51.00 -8.36
CA PHE A 569 24.42 50.02 -7.40
C PHE A 569 25.46 48.95 -7.03
N THR A 570 25.57 48.64 -5.74
CA THR A 570 26.53 47.64 -5.22
C THR A 570 25.91 46.70 -4.19
N PHE A 571 26.42 45.46 -4.11
CA PHE A 571 26.20 44.60 -2.96
C PHE A 571 27.37 44.72 -1.96
N SER A 572 27.09 44.48 -0.68
CA SER A 572 28.13 44.34 0.35
C SER A 572 27.75 43.25 1.35
N GLN A 573 28.51 42.15 1.41
CA GLN A 573 28.24 41.03 2.33
C GLN A 573 26.81 40.45 2.20
N VAL A 574 26.37 40.21 0.96
CA VAL A 574 25.09 39.52 0.69
C VAL A 574 25.35 38.08 0.28
N THR A 575 24.63 37.12 0.84
CA THR A 575 24.68 35.70 0.45
C THR A 575 23.29 35.23 0.04
N VAL A 576 23.18 34.57 -1.11
CA VAL A 576 21.95 33.97 -1.64
C VAL A 576 22.20 32.47 -1.79
N GLU A 577 21.48 31.65 -1.02
CA GLU A 577 21.65 30.19 -1.05
C GLU A 577 20.91 29.55 -2.24
N GLY A 578 19.90 30.22 -2.80
CA GLY A 578 19.21 29.86 -4.05
C GLY A 578 19.68 30.67 -5.26
N ASN A 579 18.76 30.92 -6.19
CA ASN A 579 19.02 31.71 -7.41
C ASN A 579 18.95 33.22 -7.14
N LEU A 580 19.75 34.00 -7.86
CA LEU A 580 19.62 35.46 -7.95
C LEU A 580 18.97 35.83 -9.29
N ASP A 581 17.78 36.40 -9.25
CA ASP A 581 17.02 36.80 -10.45
C ASP A 581 17.09 38.32 -10.66
N LEU A 582 17.72 38.72 -11.77
CA LEU A 582 17.91 40.09 -12.21
C LEU A 582 17.04 40.47 -13.42
N SER A 583 16.20 39.54 -13.90
CA SER A 583 15.35 39.76 -15.09
C SER A 583 14.37 40.93 -14.90
N GLY A 584 14.05 41.28 -13.65
CA GLY A 584 13.21 42.41 -13.25
C GLY A 584 13.86 43.79 -13.35
N LEU A 585 15.14 43.91 -13.77
CA LEU A 585 15.90 45.17 -13.82
C LEU A 585 15.81 45.93 -15.16
N ASN A 586 14.90 45.54 -16.05
CA ASN A 586 14.61 46.25 -17.32
C ASN A 586 15.87 46.58 -18.17
N GLY A 587 16.85 45.67 -18.20
CA GLY A 587 18.07 45.81 -19.00
C GLY A 587 19.18 46.64 -18.35
N LYS A 588 19.05 47.05 -17.08
CA LYS A 588 20.16 47.61 -16.30
C LYS A 588 21.09 46.51 -15.81
N THR A 589 22.39 46.72 -15.95
CA THR A 589 23.42 45.84 -15.40
C THR A 589 23.81 46.29 -14.00
N VAL A 590 24.00 45.34 -13.09
CA VAL A 590 24.48 45.59 -11.73
C VAL A 590 25.81 44.88 -11.49
N SER A 591 26.66 45.45 -10.64
CA SER A 591 27.91 44.81 -10.25
C SER A 591 27.63 43.64 -9.31
N MET A 592 28.18 42.46 -9.64
CA MET A 592 28.09 41.27 -8.79
C MET A 592 29.14 41.24 -7.67
N SER A 593 29.93 42.30 -7.52
CA SER A 593 30.88 42.40 -6.41
C SER A 593 30.15 42.56 -5.08
N GLY A 594 30.53 41.76 -4.08
CA GLY A 594 29.96 41.83 -2.73
C GLY A 594 28.72 40.95 -2.51
N VAL A 595 28.30 40.17 -3.51
CA VAL A 595 27.28 39.13 -3.38
C VAL A 595 27.86 37.74 -3.69
N THR A 596 27.51 36.75 -2.89
CA THR A 596 27.77 35.33 -3.12
C THR A 596 26.46 34.64 -3.47
N VAL A 597 26.39 33.92 -4.58
CA VAL A 597 25.20 33.18 -5.03
C VAL A 597 25.57 31.71 -5.16
N ASN A 598 24.85 30.83 -4.46
CA ASN A 598 25.08 29.39 -4.51
C ASN A 598 24.30 28.71 -5.65
N GLY A 599 23.17 29.29 -6.08
CA GLY A 599 22.42 28.88 -7.25
C GLY A 599 22.83 29.60 -8.54
N GLU A 600 21.90 29.73 -9.48
CA GLU A 600 22.13 30.42 -10.75
C GLU A 600 21.84 31.93 -10.66
N THR A 601 22.54 32.73 -11.48
CA THR A 601 22.18 34.13 -11.73
C THR A 601 21.39 34.21 -13.03
N ILE A 602 20.14 34.65 -12.94
CA ILE A 602 19.20 34.79 -14.06
C ILE A 602 19.25 36.26 -14.50
N LEU A 603 19.48 36.50 -15.80
CA LEU A 603 19.66 37.83 -16.40
C LEU A 603 18.51 38.22 -17.32
#